data_AF-A0A2V8FB10-F1
#
_entry.id   AF-A0A2V8FB10-F1
#
_cell.length_a   1.000
_cell.length_b   1.000
_cell.length_c   1.000
_cell.angle_alpha   90.00
_cell.angle_beta   90.00
_cell.angle_gamma   90.00
#
_symmetry.space_group_name_H-M   'P 1'
#
loop_
_entity.id
_entity.type
_entity.pdbx_description
1 polymer ?
#
loop_
_entity_poly.entity_id
_entity_poly.type
_entity_poly.pdbx_seq_one_letter_code
_entity_poly.pdbx_strand_id
1 'polypeptide(L)'
;APHVDTGIDALVGRMLAIEPSRRPSAADVATEIDRLLRFDESSQETRWRRRWLSYEAGAAAVVVILAAAGVTWWRMARAPVQGGIPAIAVLPLANLSGDASKDYLGVGISDALNTSLGRFAGVSVVSRSTVEEA
;
A
#
# COMPACT_ATOMS: atom_id res chain seq x y z
N ALA A 1 -27.33 4.07 -36.23
CA ALA A 1 -27.29 3.17 -37.39
C ALA A 1 -26.03 2.32 -37.29
N PRO A 2 -26.09 1.00 -37.53
CA PRO A 2 -24.89 0.17 -37.58
C PRO A 2 -23.95 0.75 -38.65
N HIS A 3 -22.72 1.09 -38.27
CA HIS A 3 -21.72 1.59 -39.20
C HIS A 3 -21.18 0.39 -39.98
N VAL A 4 -21.64 0.24 -41.22
CA VAL A 4 -21.07 -0.73 -42.15
C VAL A 4 -19.80 -0.12 -42.74
N ASP A 5 -18.72 -0.89 -42.76
CA ASP A 5 -17.43 -0.46 -43.32
C ASP A 5 -17.60 -0.04 -44.79
N THR A 6 -16.98 1.09 -45.17
CA THR A 6 -17.07 1.66 -46.52
C THR A 6 -16.60 0.67 -47.60
N GLY A 7 -15.71 -0.27 -47.25
CA GLY A 7 -15.26 -1.34 -48.14
C GLY A 7 -16.36 -2.35 -48.49
N ILE A 8 -17.19 -2.73 -47.52
CA ILE A 8 -18.31 -3.66 -47.73
C ILE A 8 -19.39 -3.01 -48.61
N ASP A 9 -19.71 -1.75 -48.35
CA ASP A 9 -20.74 -1.01 -49.09
C ASP A 9 -20.36 -0.82 -50.56
N ALA A 10 -19.09 -0.52 -50.82
CA ALA A 10 -18.54 -0.44 -52.18
C ALA A 10 -18.58 -1.80 -52.92
N LEU A 11 -18.34 -2.90 -52.22
CA LEU A 11 -18.42 -4.25 -52.81
C LEU A 11 -19.86 -4.62 -53.16
N VAL A 12 -20.80 -4.38 -52.25
CA VAL A 12 -22.24 -4.61 -52.49
C VAL A 12 -22.75 -3.76 -53.66
N GLY A 13 -22.31 -2.50 -53.75
CA GLY A 13 -22.64 -1.62 -54.89
C GLY A 13 -22.18 -2.17 -56.24
N ARG A 14 -21.03 -2.85 -56.30
CA ARG A 14 -20.55 -3.54 -57.52
C ARG A 14 -21.33 -4.81 -57.82
N MET A 15 -21.77 -5.56 -56.81
CA MET A 15 -22.60 -6.76 -57.00
C MET A 15 -24.00 -6.43 -57.52
N LEU A 16 -24.53 -5.26 -57.15
CA LEU A 16 -25.83 -4.74 -57.61
C LEU A 16 -25.74 -3.94 -58.92
N ALA A 17 -24.61 -3.96 -59.62
CA ALA A 17 -24.46 -3.23 -60.88
C ALA A 17 -25.52 -3.66 -61.91
N ILE A 18 -26.17 -2.65 -62.52
CA ILE A 18 -27.24 -2.86 -63.51
C ILE A 18 -26.71 -3.61 -64.74
N GLU A 19 -25.46 -3.29 -65.13
CA GLU A 19 -24.79 -3.86 -66.29
C GLU A 19 -24.08 -5.17 -65.90
N PRO A 20 -24.37 -6.32 -66.55
CA PRO A 20 -23.79 -7.62 -66.20
C PRO A 20 -22.26 -7.64 -66.25
N SER A 21 -21.67 -6.90 -67.19
CA SER A 21 -20.21 -6.83 -67.39
C SER A 21 -19.47 -6.08 -66.29
N ARG A 22 -20.17 -5.35 -65.41
CA ARG A 22 -19.59 -4.67 -64.25
C ARG A 22 -19.66 -5.48 -62.95
N ARG A 23 -20.33 -6.64 -62.98
CA ARG A 23 -20.45 -7.48 -61.80
C ARG A 23 -19.16 -8.27 -61.60
N PRO A 24 -18.57 -8.25 -60.40
CA PRO A 24 -17.40 -9.07 -60.10
C PRO A 24 -17.78 -10.57 -60.15
N SER A 25 -16.80 -11.41 -60.47
CA SER A 25 -16.98 -12.87 -60.38
C SER A 25 -17.18 -13.29 -58.92
N ALA A 26 -17.88 -14.40 -58.69
CA ALA A 26 -18.04 -14.96 -57.34
C ALA A 26 -16.68 -15.24 -56.67
N ALA A 27 -15.67 -15.62 -57.45
CA ALA A 27 -14.31 -15.83 -56.95
C ALA A 27 -13.64 -14.53 -56.49
N ASP A 28 -13.85 -13.43 -57.23
CA ASP A 28 -13.29 -12.11 -56.89
C ASP A 28 -13.98 -11.53 -55.66
N VAL A 29 -15.29 -11.75 -55.52
CA VAL A 29 -16.06 -11.35 -54.34
C VAL A 29 -15.57 -12.08 -53.09
N ALA A 30 -15.39 -13.41 -53.17
CA ALA A 30 -14.89 -14.20 -52.04
C ALA A 30 -13.49 -13.74 -51.61
N THR A 31 -12.62 -13.43 -52.57
CA THR A 31 -11.26 -12.93 -52.32
C THR A 31 -11.29 -11.56 -51.64
N GLU A 32 -12.17 -10.66 -52.08
CA GLU A 32 -12.27 -9.31 -51.52
C GLU A 32 -12.92 -9.30 -50.12
N ILE A 33 -13.90 -10.18 -49.86
CA ILE A 33 -14.48 -10.36 -48.52
C ILE A 33 -13.41 -10.89 -47.56
N ASP A 34 -12.66 -11.93 -47.94
CA ASP A 34 -11.57 -12.47 -47.13
C ASP A 34 -10.49 -11.41 -46.87
N ARG A 35 -10.18 -10.57 -47.86
CA ARG A 35 -9.27 -9.43 -47.70
C ARG A 35 -9.79 -8.39 -46.71
N LEU A 36 -11.06 -8.00 -46.80
CA LEU A 36 -11.67 -7.00 -45.91
C LEU A 36 -11.78 -7.51 -44.48
N LEU A 37 -12.16 -8.78 -44.28
CA LEU A 37 -12.23 -9.41 -42.96
C LEU A 37 -10.84 -9.52 -42.31
N ARG A 38 -9.81 -9.91 -43.07
CA ARG A 38 -8.43 -9.99 -42.56
C ARG A 38 -7.83 -8.63 -42.21
N PHE A 39 -8.20 -7.57 -42.94
CA PHE A 39 -7.70 -6.22 -42.66
C PHE A 39 -8.21 -5.69 -41.32
N ASP A 40 -9.48 -5.97 -41.00
CA ASP A 40 -10.09 -5.59 -39.71
C ASP A 40 -9.37 -6.29 -38.54
N GLU A 41 -9.10 -7.60 -38.67
CA GLU A 41 -8.35 -8.37 -37.65
C GLU A 41 -6.94 -7.79 -37.40
N SER A 42 -6.21 -7.43 -38.46
CA SER A 42 -4.84 -6.90 -38.36
C SER A 42 -4.75 -5.55 -37.65
N SER A 43 -5.80 -4.73 -37.76
CA SER A 43 -5.89 -3.41 -37.14
C SER A 43 -6.33 -3.46 -35.67
N GLN A 44 -7.10 -4.50 -35.30
CA GLN A 44 -7.53 -4.76 -33.93
C GLN A 44 -6.41 -5.35 -33.07
N GLU A 45 -5.63 -6.31 -33.58
CA GLU A 45 -4.60 -7.02 -32.81
C GLU A 45 -3.48 -6.11 -32.28
N THR A 46 -3.09 -5.08 -33.05
CA THR A 46 -1.99 -4.18 -32.66
C THR A 46 -2.40 -3.17 -31.58
N ARG A 47 -3.66 -2.72 -31.55
CA ARG A 47 -4.18 -1.85 -30.47
C ARG A 47 -4.63 -2.63 -29.24
N TRP A 48 -5.17 -3.85 -29.39
CA TRP A 48 -5.60 -4.68 -28.27
C TRP A 48 -4.45 -5.27 -27.45
N ARG A 49 -3.41 -5.82 -28.09
CA ARG A 49 -2.23 -6.36 -27.37
C ARG A 49 -1.50 -5.29 -26.54
N ARG A 50 -1.37 -4.07 -27.05
CA ARG A 50 -0.76 -2.95 -26.30
C ARG A 50 -1.58 -2.53 -25.08
N ARG A 51 -2.91 -2.62 -25.15
CA ARG A 51 -3.82 -2.19 -24.09
C ARG A 51 -3.97 -3.25 -23.00
N TRP A 52 -3.90 -4.53 -23.35
CA TRP A 52 -3.92 -5.64 -22.38
C TRP A 52 -2.61 -5.77 -21.61
N LEU A 53 -1.46 -5.57 -22.27
CA LEU A 53 -0.15 -5.53 -21.59
C LEU A 53 -0.04 -4.40 -20.55
N SER A 54 -0.73 -3.27 -20.78
CA SER A 54 -0.77 -2.16 -19.81
C SER A 54 -1.65 -2.45 -18.59
N TYR A 55 -2.66 -3.31 -18.68
CA TYR A 55 -3.48 -3.68 -17.52
C TYR A 55 -2.76 -4.66 -16.59
N GLU A 56 -2.00 -5.62 -17.15
CA GLU A 56 -1.22 -6.56 -16.35
C GLU A 56 -0.04 -5.88 -15.64
N ALA A 57 0.64 -4.94 -16.31
CA ALA A 57 1.70 -4.16 -15.69
C ALA A 57 1.17 -3.25 -14.55
N GLY A 58 -0.04 -2.70 -14.71
CA GLY A 58 -0.69 -1.90 -13.68
C GLY A 58 -1.06 -2.71 -12.43
N ALA A 59 -1.63 -3.89 -12.62
CA ALA A 59 -2.02 -4.77 -11.50
C ALA A 59 -0.80 -5.24 -10.68
N ALA A 60 0.28 -5.66 -11.35
CA ALA A 60 1.50 -6.09 -10.68
C ALA A 60 2.13 -4.95 -9.84
N ALA A 61 2.17 -3.72 -10.39
CA ALA A 61 2.68 -2.56 -9.67
C ALA A 61 1.88 -2.25 -8.40
N VAL A 62 0.54 -2.32 -8.47
CA VAL A 62 -0.33 -2.09 -7.31
C VAL A 62 -0.09 -3.13 -6.22
N VAL A 63 0.03 -4.42 -6.57
CA VAL A 63 0.32 -5.48 -5.60
C VAL A 63 1.66 -5.26 -4.90
N VAL A 64 2.70 -4.86 -5.65
CA VAL A 64 4.02 -4.57 -5.07
C VAL A 64 3.95 -3.37 -4.12
N ILE A 65 3.22 -2.31 -4.49
CA ILE A 65 3.04 -1.12 -3.64
C ILE A 65 2.31 -1.49 -2.34
N LEU A 66 1.23 -2.27 -2.43
CA LEU A 66 0.47 -2.71 -1.26
C LEU A 66 1.30 -3.63 -0.35
N ALA A 67 2.07 -4.54 -0.93
CA ALA A 67 2.97 -5.41 -0.18
C ALA A 67 4.06 -4.61 0.53
N ALA A 68 4.69 -3.65 -0.17
CA ALA A 68 5.70 -2.77 0.42
C ALA A 68 5.09 -1.95 1.57
N ALA A 69 3.95 -1.29 1.36
CA ALA A 69 3.26 -0.52 2.38
C ALA A 69 2.87 -1.38 3.59
N GLY A 70 2.36 -2.60 3.37
CA GLY A 70 2.05 -3.55 4.43
C GLY A 70 3.27 -3.96 5.25
N VAL A 71 4.39 -4.25 4.58
CA VAL A 71 5.67 -4.58 5.26
C VAL A 71 6.19 -3.38 6.05
N THR A 72 6.17 -2.17 5.48
CA THR A 72 6.62 -0.96 6.17
C THR A 72 5.76 -0.68 7.40
N TRP A 73 4.43 -0.76 7.26
CA TRP A 73 3.49 -0.61 8.38
C TRP A 73 3.75 -1.65 9.46
N TRP A 74 3.92 -2.91 9.09
CA TRP A 74 4.17 -3.99 10.05
C TRP A 74 5.48 -3.81 10.81
N ARG A 75 6.53 -3.35 10.13
CA ARG A 75 7.83 -3.03 10.77
C ARG A 75 7.72 -1.84 11.72
N MET A 76 6.88 -0.85 11.40
CA MET A 76 6.69 0.33 12.24
C MET A 76 5.78 0.04 13.45
N ALA A 77 4.73 -0.77 13.26
CA ALA A 77 3.87 -1.26 14.33
C ALA A 77 4.60 -2.24 15.27
N ARG A 78 5.61 -2.95 14.76
CA ARG A 78 6.53 -3.80 15.53
C ARG A 78 7.84 -3.12 15.86
N ALA A 79 7.97 -1.81 15.63
CA ALA A 79 9.11 -1.10 16.16
C ALA A 79 9.11 -1.38 17.66
N PRO A 80 10.17 -1.97 18.22
CA PRO A 80 10.23 -2.14 19.66
C PRO A 80 10.01 -0.75 20.22
N VAL A 81 8.96 -0.57 21.04
CA VAL A 81 8.97 0.51 22.02
C VAL A 81 10.32 0.33 22.66
N GLN A 82 11.25 1.27 22.44
CA GLN A 82 12.59 1.18 23.00
C GLN A 82 12.35 0.86 24.45
N GLY A 83 12.65 -0.39 24.81
CA GLY A 83 12.34 -0.97 26.11
C GLY A 83 13.30 -0.33 27.08
N GLY A 84 13.10 0.96 27.33
CA GLY A 84 13.77 1.68 28.37
C GLY A 84 13.45 0.93 29.65
N ILE A 85 14.47 0.81 30.49
CA ILE A 85 14.33 0.22 31.81
C ILE A 85 13.20 1.02 32.51
N PRO A 86 12.07 0.38 32.89
CA PRO A 86 10.95 1.04 33.55
C PRO A 86 11.45 1.96 34.67
N ALA A 87 11.11 3.25 34.60
CA ALA A 87 11.57 4.22 35.57
C ALA A 87 10.54 4.38 36.70
N ILE A 88 10.98 4.26 37.96
CA ILE A 88 10.14 4.52 39.14
C ILE A 88 10.75 5.67 39.93
N ALA A 89 9.97 6.71 40.19
CA ALA A 89 10.35 7.81 41.07
C ALA A 89 9.74 7.59 42.46
N VAL A 90 10.58 7.57 43.49
CA VAL A 90 10.14 7.47 44.90
C VAL A 90 10.13 8.86 45.51
N LEU A 91 8.95 9.36 45.85
CA LEU A 91 8.79 10.65 46.53
C LEU A 91 9.10 10.51 48.04
N PRO A 92 9.63 11.55 48.70
CA PRO A 92 9.73 11.58 50.15
C PRO A 92 8.36 11.38 50.80
N LEU A 93 8.28 10.44 51.76
CA LEU A 93 7.03 10.20 52.48
C LEU A 93 6.74 11.35 53.45
N ALA A 94 5.50 11.84 53.43
CA ALA A 94 5.05 12.88 54.35
C ALA A 94 4.74 12.31 55.73
N ASN A 95 5.16 13.00 56.79
CA ASN A 95 4.81 12.66 58.17
C ASN A 95 3.38 13.14 58.48
N LEU A 96 2.43 12.20 58.55
CA LEU A 96 1.04 12.48 58.88
C LEU A 96 0.74 12.44 60.40
N SER A 97 1.74 12.10 61.23
CA SER A 97 1.56 11.96 62.68
C SER A 97 1.71 13.29 63.44
N GLY A 98 2.23 14.35 62.81
CA GLY A 98 2.40 15.68 63.42
C GLY A 98 3.51 15.79 64.48
N ASP A 99 4.24 14.70 64.71
CA ASP A 99 5.37 14.66 65.65
C ASP A 99 6.68 14.93 64.90
N ALA A 100 7.29 16.09 65.13
CA ALA A 100 8.53 16.53 64.49
C ALA A 100 9.71 15.58 64.77
N SER A 101 9.66 14.80 65.86
CA SER A 101 10.68 13.77 66.11
C SER A 101 10.64 12.64 65.09
N LYS A 102 9.58 12.51 64.28
CA LYS A 102 9.38 11.42 63.30
C LYS A 102 9.59 11.85 61.84
N ASP A 103 9.91 13.12 61.58
CA ASP A 103 10.12 13.62 60.21
C ASP A 103 11.27 12.91 59.48
N TYR A 104 12.30 12.49 60.22
CA TYR A 104 13.44 11.77 59.66
C TYR A 104 13.05 10.39 59.09
N LEU A 105 11.95 9.79 59.57
CA LEU A 105 11.49 8.47 59.13
C LEU A 105 11.01 8.52 57.67
N GLY A 106 10.30 9.58 57.28
CA GLY A 106 9.81 9.74 55.91
C GLY A 106 10.94 9.78 54.89
N VAL A 107 12.04 10.47 55.24
CA VAL A 107 13.26 10.55 54.42
C VAL A 107 13.99 9.20 54.41
N GLY A 108 14.20 8.57 55.57
CA GLY A 108 14.93 7.31 55.67
C GLY A 108 14.22 6.13 54.97
N ILE A 109 12.89 6.08 55.03
CA ILE A 109 12.10 5.04 54.36
C ILE A 109 12.17 5.21 52.83
N SER A 110 12.05 6.44 52.31
CA SER A 110 12.19 6.69 50.88
C SER A 110 13.58 6.33 50.36
N ASP A 111 14.64 6.58 51.12
CA ASP A 111 16.01 6.23 50.74
C ASP A 111 16.27 4.71 50.76
N ALA A 112 15.70 4.01 51.74
CA ALA A 112 15.73 2.54 51.80
C ALA A 112 14.98 1.90 50.62
N LEU A 113 13.85 2.49 50.20
CA LEU A 113 13.09 2.06 49.02
C LEU A 113 13.86 2.33 47.73
N ASN A 114 14.48 3.50 47.59
CA ASN A 114 15.35 3.85 46.46
C ASN A 114 16.49 2.82 46.29
N THR A 115 17.19 2.52 47.38
CA THR A 115 18.28 1.51 47.40
C THR A 115 17.79 0.10 47.09
N SER A 116 16.60 -0.26 47.58
CA SER A 116 16.05 -1.61 47.36
C SER A 116 15.54 -1.80 45.93
N LEU A 117 14.90 -0.78 45.35
CA LEU A 117 14.45 -0.80 43.96
C LEU A 117 15.61 -0.69 42.97
N GLY A 118 16.64 0.11 43.26
CA GLY A 118 17.82 0.27 42.40
C GLY A 118 18.70 -0.98 42.28
N ARG A 119 18.50 -1.98 43.15
CA ARG A 119 19.20 -3.28 43.06
C ARG A 119 18.62 -4.22 41.99
N PHE A 120 17.41 -3.94 41.48
CA PHE A 120 16.81 -4.76 40.43
C PHE A 120 17.25 -4.25 39.05
N ALA A 121 17.99 -5.06 38.31
CA ALA A 121 18.51 -4.73 36.97
C ALA A 121 17.43 -4.45 35.89
N GLY A 122 16.14 -4.58 36.23
CA GLY A 122 14.99 -4.33 35.36
C GLY A 122 14.19 -3.06 35.69
N VAL A 123 14.63 -2.22 36.63
CA VAL A 123 13.96 -0.97 36.99
C VAL A 123 15.01 0.14 37.18
N SER A 124 14.80 1.29 36.55
CA SER A 124 15.63 2.48 36.75
C SER A 124 15.00 3.33 37.83
N VAL A 125 15.74 3.69 38.88
CA VAL A 125 15.23 4.58 39.93
C VAL A 125 15.90 5.93 39.78
N VAL A 126 15.08 6.97 39.55
CA VAL A 126 15.58 8.34 39.44
C VAL A 126 15.68 8.91 40.85
N SER A 127 16.92 9.17 41.29
CA SER A 127 17.20 9.76 42.61
C SER A 127 16.97 11.27 42.58
N ARG A 128 16.75 11.87 43.76
CA ARG A 128 16.52 13.32 43.94
C ARG A 128 17.57 14.20 43.26
N SER A 129 18.82 13.75 43.19
CA SER A 129 19.93 14.49 42.57
C SER A 129 19.80 14.67 41.06
N THR A 130 19.05 13.81 40.37
CA THR A 130 18.88 13.87 38.91
C THR A 130 17.67 14.69 38.48
N VAL A 131 16.77 15.04 39.41
CA VAL A 131 15.58 15.86 39.14
C VAL A 131 15.80 17.34 39.47
N GLU A 132 16.81 17.68 40.29
CA GLU A 132 17.18 19.08 40.57
C GLU A 132 18.13 19.69 39.52
N GLU A 133 18.75 18.87 38.66
CA GLU A 133 19.70 19.32 37.61
C GLU A 133 19.11 19.28 36.18
N ALA A 134 17.82 18.97 36.05
CA ALA A 134 17.06 18.93 34.78
C ALA A 134 15.96 19.98 34.77
#